data_AF-A0A2K3PMG0-F1
#
_entry.id   AF-A0A2K3PMG0-F1
#
_cell.length_a   1.000
_cell.length_b   1.000
_cell.length_c   1.000
_cell.angle_alpha   90.00
_cell.angle_beta   90.00
_cell.angle_gamma   90.00
#
_symmetry.space_group_name_H-M   'P 1'
#
loop_
_entity.id
_entity.type
_entity.pdbx_description
1 polymer ?
#
loop_
_entity_poly.entity_id
_entity_poly.type
_entity_poly.pdbx_seq_one_letter_code
_entity_poly.pdbx_strand_id
1 'polypeptide(L)'
;MTERIKFSVLCSLLTWSQRTKSPAKKRAKFRKFLDSFCTDRNYFPAIRLILPNLDRERGSYGLKESVLATSLIDAIGLSKDSHDALRLINWRKGGSKTGANAGNFALVATEVLQLRQGTASGGLTIKELNDLLDQLSSSENRS
;
A
#
# COMPACT_ATOMS: atom_id res chain seq x y z
N MET A 1 -15.34 -8.11 -13.71
CA MET A 1 -15.91 -7.65 -12.41
C MET A 1 -14.84 -7.23 -11.42
N THR A 2 -13.78 -8.04 -11.25
CA THR A 2 -12.62 -7.79 -10.35
C THR A 2 -12.02 -6.39 -10.46
N GLU A 3 -11.84 -5.92 -11.68
CA GLU A 3 -11.28 -4.59 -11.99
C GLU A 3 -12.07 -3.42 -11.41
N ARG A 4 -13.40 -3.53 -11.33
CA ARG A 4 -14.28 -2.46 -10.83
C ARG A 4 -14.39 -2.43 -9.30
N ILE A 5 -13.76 -3.38 -8.63
CA ILE A 5 -13.84 -3.49 -7.17
C ILE A 5 -12.99 -2.40 -6.55
N LYS A 6 -13.55 -1.73 -5.54
CA LYS A 6 -12.80 -0.74 -4.76
C LYS A 6 -11.59 -1.41 -4.11
N PHE A 7 -10.41 -0.82 -4.28
CA PHE A 7 -9.16 -1.28 -3.69
C PHE A 7 -9.24 -1.39 -2.16
N SER A 8 -10.06 -0.56 -1.51
CA SER A 8 -10.32 -0.65 -0.07
C SER A 8 -10.88 -2.00 0.41
N VAL A 9 -11.58 -2.75 -0.46
CA VAL A 9 -12.01 -4.12 -0.16
C VAL A 9 -10.80 -5.05 -0.02
N LEU A 10 -9.82 -4.91 -0.91
CA LEU A 10 -8.57 -5.68 -0.84
C LEU A 10 -7.73 -5.26 0.39
N CYS A 11 -7.60 -3.96 0.66
CA CYS A 11 -6.92 -3.47 1.88
C CYS A 11 -7.58 -4.03 3.16
N SER A 12 -8.91 -4.13 3.18
CA SER A 12 -9.64 -4.69 4.32
C SER A 12 -9.33 -6.18 4.50
N LEU A 13 -9.23 -6.95 3.42
CA LEU A 13 -8.78 -8.34 3.46
C LEU A 13 -7.36 -8.46 4.03
N LEU A 14 -6.41 -7.67 3.52
CA LEU A 14 -5.01 -7.71 3.94
C LEU A 14 -4.84 -7.29 5.40
N THR A 15 -5.52 -6.23 5.82
CA THR A 15 -5.52 -5.74 7.22
C THR A 15 -6.08 -6.80 8.17
N TRP A 16 -7.22 -7.41 7.81
CA TRP A 16 -7.81 -8.48 8.60
C TRP A 16 -6.89 -9.72 8.67
N SER A 17 -6.23 -10.05 7.56
CA SER A 17 -5.33 -11.19 7.46
C SER A 17 -4.05 -11.00 8.26
N GLN A 18 -3.52 -9.77 8.33
CA GLN A 18 -2.36 -9.42 9.14
C GLN A 18 -2.63 -9.62 10.64
N ARG A 19 -3.83 -9.25 11.10
CA ARG A 19 -4.24 -9.37 12.52
C ARG A 19 -4.65 -10.78 12.92
N THR A 20 -5.03 -11.63 11.96
CA THR A 20 -5.48 -13.00 12.22
C THR A 20 -4.28 -13.93 12.43
N LYS A 21 -4.27 -14.73 13.50
CA LYS A 21 -3.21 -15.73 13.72
C LYS A 21 -3.46 -17.05 13.00
N SER A 22 -4.71 -17.52 12.96
CA SER A 22 -5.09 -18.83 12.42
C SER A 22 -4.93 -18.91 10.89
N PRO A 23 -4.06 -19.81 10.36
CA PRO A 23 -3.93 -20.00 8.91
C PRO A 23 -5.21 -20.50 8.24
N ALA A 24 -5.98 -21.35 8.90
CA ALA A 24 -7.26 -21.85 8.39
C ALA A 24 -8.26 -20.71 8.17
N LYS A 25 -8.36 -19.78 9.14
CA LYS A 25 -9.22 -18.59 9.01
C LYS A 25 -8.76 -17.67 7.87
N LYS A 26 -7.44 -17.48 7.70
CA LYS A 26 -6.88 -16.71 6.56
C LYS A 26 -7.28 -17.34 5.22
N ARG A 27 -7.09 -18.65 5.06
CA ARG A 27 -7.46 -19.38 3.84
C ARG A 27 -8.95 -19.27 3.54
N ALA A 28 -9.81 -19.45 4.54
CA ALA A 28 -11.25 -19.34 4.38
C ALA A 28 -11.70 -17.93 3.94
N LYS A 29 -11.14 -16.88 4.56
CA LYS A 29 -11.44 -15.49 4.18
C LYS A 29 -10.94 -15.15 2.79
N PHE A 30 -9.73 -15.61 2.44
CA PHE A 30 -9.18 -15.41 1.10
C PHE A 30 -10.02 -16.13 0.03
N ARG A 31 -10.44 -17.38 0.28
CA ARG A 31 -11.37 -18.12 -0.60
C ARG A 31 -12.66 -17.33 -0.82
N LYS A 32 -13.28 -16.85 0.27
CA LYS A 32 -14.48 -16.01 0.17
C LYS A 32 -14.25 -14.75 -0.66
N PHE A 33 -13.09 -14.12 -0.54
CA PHE A 33 -12.73 -12.97 -1.39
C PHE A 33 -12.69 -13.39 -2.87
N LEU A 34 -11.98 -14.46 -3.22
CA LEU A 34 -11.90 -14.95 -4.60
C LEU A 34 -13.29 -15.24 -5.18
N ASP A 35 -14.13 -15.96 -4.43
CA ASP A 35 -15.47 -16.35 -4.88
C ASP A 35 -16.41 -15.15 -5.06
N SER A 36 -16.26 -14.12 -4.22
CA SER A 36 -17.15 -12.95 -4.23
C SER A 36 -16.72 -11.87 -5.24
N PHE A 37 -15.43 -11.81 -5.56
CA PHE A 37 -14.83 -10.64 -6.19
C PHE A 37 -14.00 -10.96 -7.44
N CYS A 38 -13.54 -12.20 -7.60
CA CYS A 38 -12.80 -12.64 -8.78
C CYS A 38 -13.67 -13.55 -9.65
N THR A 39 -14.82 -13.03 -10.11
CA THR A 39 -15.76 -13.75 -10.98
C THR A 39 -15.16 -14.00 -12.36
N ASP A 40 -15.74 -14.95 -13.10
CA ASP A 40 -15.35 -15.29 -14.48
C ASP A 40 -13.87 -15.69 -14.61
N ARG A 41 -13.30 -16.20 -13.52
CA ARG A 41 -11.88 -16.57 -13.40
C ARG A 41 -10.90 -15.42 -13.66
N ASN A 42 -11.35 -14.17 -13.57
CA ASN A 42 -10.47 -13.01 -13.69
C ASN A 42 -9.79 -12.70 -12.34
N TYR A 43 -8.80 -13.51 -11.98
CA TYR A 43 -8.06 -13.41 -10.71
C TYR A 43 -6.89 -12.42 -10.78
N PHE A 44 -6.28 -12.31 -11.96
CA PHE A 44 -4.96 -11.70 -12.13
C PHE A 44 -4.86 -10.26 -11.60
N PRO A 45 -5.81 -9.34 -11.85
CA PRO A 45 -5.75 -7.97 -11.36
C PRO A 45 -5.66 -7.84 -9.83
N ALA A 46 -6.28 -8.78 -9.09
CA ALA A 46 -6.22 -8.82 -7.63
C ALA A 46 -5.00 -9.61 -7.13
N ILE A 47 -4.69 -10.76 -7.75
CA ILE A 47 -3.59 -11.63 -7.31
C ILE A 47 -2.24 -10.93 -7.42
N ARG A 48 -2.00 -10.14 -8.48
CA ARG A 48 -0.74 -9.39 -8.62
C ARG A 48 -0.50 -8.38 -7.49
N LEU A 49 -1.56 -7.85 -6.88
CA LEU A 49 -1.46 -6.97 -5.72
C LEU A 49 -1.26 -7.73 -4.39
N ILE A 50 -1.71 -8.99 -4.32
CA ILE A 50 -1.57 -9.85 -3.12
C ILE A 50 -0.20 -10.52 -3.09
N LEU A 51 0.30 -10.94 -4.25
CA LEU A 51 1.58 -11.62 -4.44
C LEU A 51 2.48 -10.79 -5.38
N PRO A 52 2.87 -9.57 -4.99
CA PRO A 52 3.60 -8.65 -5.87
C PRO A 52 4.95 -9.21 -6.33
N ASN A 53 5.60 -10.05 -5.52
CA ASN A 53 6.88 -10.69 -5.88
C ASN A 53 6.76 -11.70 -7.02
N LEU A 54 5.54 -12.11 -7.39
CA LEU A 54 5.27 -13.04 -8.49
C LEU A 54 4.76 -12.31 -9.75
N ASP A 55 4.62 -10.98 -9.69
CA ASP A 55 4.28 -10.17 -10.86
C ASP A 55 5.49 -10.09 -11.79
N ARG A 56 5.33 -10.63 -13.01
CA ARG A 56 6.39 -10.64 -14.04
C ARG A 56 6.10 -9.64 -15.17
N GLU A 57 4.91 -9.03 -15.18
CA GLU A 57 4.54 -8.05 -16.19
C GLU A 57 5.05 -6.66 -15.83
N ARG A 58 5.14 -6.34 -14.52
CA ARG A 58 5.75 -5.10 -14.05
C ARG A 58 7.23 -5.29 -13.75
N GLY A 59 8.04 -4.38 -14.29
CA GLY A 59 9.43 -4.21 -13.86
C GLY A 59 9.54 -3.60 -12.47
N SER A 60 10.77 -3.29 -12.06
CA SER A 60 10.98 -2.51 -10.84
C SER A 60 10.38 -1.12 -10.98
N TYR A 61 9.71 -0.62 -9.93
CA TYR A 61 9.26 0.77 -9.87
C TYR A 61 10.41 1.78 -9.68
N GLY A 62 11.63 1.32 -9.38
CA GLY A 62 12.77 2.20 -9.11
C GLY A 62 12.64 3.07 -7.84
N LEU A 63 11.57 2.88 -7.06
CA LEU A 63 11.27 3.70 -5.89
C LEU A 63 11.94 3.16 -4.62
N LYS A 64 12.70 4.03 -3.96
CA LYS A 64 13.23 3.82 -2.61
C LYS A 64 12.36 4.56 -1.59
N GLU A 65 12.43 4.15 -0.33
CA GLU A 65 11.68 4.77 0.76
C GLU A 65 12.01 6.27 0.92
N SER A 66 13.23 6.69 0.57
CA SER A 66 13.61 8.11 0.57
C SER A 66 12.79 8.94 -0.40
N VAL A 67 12.56 8.41 -1.62
CA VAL A 67 11.75 9.08 -2.65
C VAL A 67 10.28 9.10 -2.23
N LEU A 68 9.78 7.98 -1.71
CA LEU A 68 8.42 7.89 -1.18
C LEU A 68 8.20 8.88 -0.03
N ALA A 69 9.18 9.04 0.87
CA ALA A 69 9.10 10.00 1.97
C ALA A 69 8.95 11.43 1.44
N THR A 70 9.79 11.85 0.50
CA THR A 70 9.71 13.19 -0.10
C THR A 70 8.41 13.38 -0.87
N SER A 71 7.98 12.39 -1.67
CA SER A 71 6.71 12.47 -2.40
C SER A 71 5.50 12.60 -1.47
N LEU A 72 5.50 11.89 -0.33
CA LEU A 72 4.42 12.00 0.66
C LEU A 72 4.42 13.38 1.34
N ILE A 73 5.59 13.91 1.72
CA ILE A 73 5.76 15.25 2.30
C ILE A 73 5.18 16.31 1.38
N ASP A 74 5.54 16.25 0.10
CA ASP A 74 5.10 17.21 -0.91
C ASP A 74 3.60 17.05 -1.19
N ALA A 75 3.10 15.82 -1.35
CA ALA A 75 1.70 15.55 -1.68
C ALA A 75 0.71 15.99 -0.58
N ILE A 76 1.11 15.95 0.69
CA ILE A 76 0.24 16.36 1.82
C ILE A 76 0.62 17.73 2.40
N GLY A 77 1.57 18.44 1.77
CA GLY A 77 1.95 19.81 2.13
C GLY A 77 2.63 19.95 3.49
N LEU A 78 3.48 19.00 3.88
CA LEU A 78 4.26 19.13 5.11
C LEU A 78 5.41 20.12 4.95
N SER A 79 5.61 20.96 5.97
CA SER A 79 6.90 21.62 6.14
C SER A 79 8.00 20.57 6.32
N LYS A 80 9.11 20.72 5.60
CA LYS A 80 10.27 19.80 5.63
C LYS A 80 10.87 19.68 7.03
N ASP A 81 10.72 20.72 7.84
CA ASP A 81 11.24 20.78 9.22
C ASP A 81 10.20 20.30 10.27
N SER A 82 8.99 19.94 9.84
CA SER A 82 7.97 19.43 10.75
C SER A 82 8.37 18.08 11.33
N HIS A 83 7.87 17.79 12.54
CA HIS A 83 8.13 16.52 13.22
C HIS A 83 7.77 15.31 12.34
N ASP A 84 6.62 15.36 11.66
CA ASP A 84 6.15 14.26 10.80
C ASP A 84 7.01 14.10 9.55
N ALA A 85 7.44 15.19 8.91
CA ALA A 85 8.35 15.13 7.76
C ALA A 85 9.69 14.50 8.17
N LEU A 86 10.25 14.94 9.29
CA LEU A 86 11.49 14.38 9.83
C LEU A 86 11.33 12.90 10.22
N ARG A 87 10.15 12.46 10.67
CA ARG A 87 9.85 11.04 10.93
C ARG A 87 9.79 10.22 9.64
N LEU A 88 9.18 10.73 8.57
CA LEU A 88 9.16 10.06 7.26
C LEU A 88 10.56 9.92 6.67
N ILE A 89 11.35 10.99 6.72
CA ILE A 89 12.73 11.02 6.21
C ILE A 89 13.62 10.07 7.04
N ASN A 90 13.51 10.13 8.36
CA ASN A 90 14.33 9.34 9.29
C ASN A 90 13.61 8.10 9.81
N TRP A 91 12.81 7.43 8.97
CA TRP A 91 11.95 6.31 9.38
C TRP A 91 12.68 5.12 10.03
N ARG A 92 14.00 4.99 9.80
CA ARG A 92 14.86 3.97 10.43
C ARG A 92 15.40 4.38 11.80
N LYS A 93 15.41 5.67 12.11
CA LYS A 93 16.02 6.18 13.35
C LYS A 93 15.19 5.70 14.53
N GLY A 94 15.82 4.94 15.43
CA GLY A 94 15.24 4.52 16.70
C GLY A 94 15.53 5.52 17.83
N GLY A 95 14.77 5.43 18.92
CA GLY A 95 14.93 6.26 20.11
C GLY A 95 13.62 6.46 20.87
N SER A 96 13.69 7.12 22.02
CA SER A 96 12.52 7.38 22.87
C SER A 96 11.44 8.22 22.20
N LYS A 97 11.77 8.93 21.11
CA LYS A 97 10.87 9.84 20.38
C LYS A 97 10.38 9.32 19.02
N THR A 98 10.78 8.11 18.59
CA THR A 98 10.60 7.67 17.19
C THR A 98 9.38 6.77 16.96
N GLY A 99 8.65 6.42 18.02
CA GLY A 99 7.46 5.57 17.95
C GLY A 99 7.78 4.08 17.80
N ALA A 100 6.78 3.22 18.01
CA ALA A 100 6.94 1.76 18.03
C ALA A 100 7.25 1.16 16.64
N ASN A 101 7.05 1.92 15.57
CA ASN A 101 7.14 1.47 14.18
C ASN A 101 8.46 1.85 13.47
N ALA A 102 9.46 2.36 14.21
CA ALA A 102 10.78 2.67 13.67
C ALA A 102 11.38 1.44 12.96
N GLY A 103 11.94 1.65 11.77
CA GLY A 103 12.43 0.56 10.91
C GLY A 103 11.37 -0.11 10.03
N ASN A 104 10.12 0.39 10.02
CA ASN A 104 9.10 -0.01 9.06
C ASN A 104 8.46 1.22 8.40
N PHE A 105 8.96 1.59 7.21
CA PHE A 105 8.49 2.79 6.49
C PHE A 105 6.98 2.82 6.29
N ALA A 106 6.37 1.71 5.88
CA ALA A 106 4.93 1.65 5.61
C ALA A 106 4.08 1.95 6.85
N LEU A 107 4.51 1.44 8.02
CA LEU A 107 3.82 1.72 9.28
C LEU A 107 4.06 3.15 9.77
N VAL A 108 5.28 3.67 9.65
CA VAL A 108 5.58 5.09 9.96
C VAL A 108 4.75 6.03 9.08
N ALA A 109 4.68 5.76 7.77
CA ALA A 109 3.87 6.54 6.84
C ALA A 109 2.38 6.46 7.18
N THR A 110 1.89 5.28 7.56
CA THR A 110 0.49 5.11 7.99
C THR A 110 0.16 5.98 9.20
N GLU A 111 1.02 6.02 10.22
CA GLU A 111 0.82 6.87 11.40
C GLU A 111 0.75 8.35 11.03
N VAL A 112 1.69 8.83 10.20
CA VAL A 112 1.72 10.24 9.77
C VAL A 112 0.48 10.60 8.96
N LEU A 113 0.04 9.72 8.05
CA LEU A 113 -1.15 9.95 7.23
C LEU A 113 -2.44 9.95 8.06
N GLN A 114 -2.57 9.05 9.04
CA GLN A 114 -3.75 8.95 9.90
C GLN A 114 -4.01 10.18 10.77
N LEU A 115 -2.96 10.94 11.12
CA LEU A 115 -3.11 12.19 11.87
C LEU A 115 -3.72 13.32 11.05
N ARG A 116 -3.76 13.18 9.71
CA ARG A 116 -4.04 14.28 8.77
C ARG A 116 -5.17 13.98 7.83
N GLN A 117 -5.41 12.71 7.52
CA GLN A 117 -6.47 12.27 6.64
C GLN A 117 -7.49 11.42 7.38
N GLY A 118 -8.77 11.64 7.07
CA GLY A 118 -9.83 10.75 7.52
C GLY A 118 -9.65 9.34 6.97
N THR A 119 -10.28 8.36 7.60
CA THR A 119 -10.24 6.95 7.18
C THR A 119 -11.06 6.66 5.92
N ALA A 120 -11.62 7.69 5.28
CA ALA A 120 -12.44 7.56 4.09
C ALA A 120 -11.59 7.13 2.89
N SER A 121 -12.03 6.07 2.20
CA SER A 121 -11.38 5.61 0.98
C SER A 121 -11.68 6.58 -0.17
N GLY A 122 -10.63 6.96 -0.93
CA GLY A 122 -10.76 7.77 -2.15
C GLY A 122 -11.47 7.07 -3.32
N GLY A 123 -12.09 5.91 -3.12
CA GLY A 123 -12.90 5.23 -4.12
C GLY A 123 -12.15 4.48 -5.21
N LEU A 124 -10.81 4.57 -5.24
CA LEU A 124 -9.95 3.93 -6.23
C LEU A 124 -10.28 2.45 -6.41
N THR A 125 -10.46 2.02 -7.65
CA THR A 125 -10.70 0.63 -8.04
C THR A 125 -9.39 -0.14 -8.22
N ILE A 126 -9.47 -1.47 -8.26
CA ILE A 126 -8.32 -2.34 -8.56
C ILE A 126 -7.77 -2.03 -9.95
N LYS A 127 -8.61 -1.70 -10.93
CA LYS A 127 -8.16 -1.31 -12.27
C LYS A 127 -7.35 -0.03 -12.22
N GLU A 128 -7.92 1.03 -11.66
CA GLU A 128 -7.25 2.34 -11.63
C GLU A 128 -5.93 2.29 -10.86
N LEU A 129 -5.87 1.54 -9.75
CA LEU A 129 -4.61 1.31 -9.05
C LEU A 129 -3.58 0.59 -9.94
N ASN A 130 -4.01 -0.46 -10.63
CA ASN A 130 -3.12 -1.20 -11.52
C ASN A 130 -2.62 -0.30 -12.66
N ASP A 131 -3.51 0.47 -13.30
CA ASP A 131 -3.15 1.41 -14.37
C ASP A 131 -2.09 2.43 -13.87
N LEU A 132 -2.23 2.96 -12.64
CA LEU A 132 -1.26 3.86 -12.03
C LEU A 132 0.09 3.19 -11.75
N LEU A 133 0.08 1.92 -11.30
CA LEU A 133 1.30 1.13 -11.10
C LEU A 133 1.97 0.77 -12.43
N ASP A 134 1.19 0.54 -13.49
CA ASP A 134 1.71 0.30 -14.84
C ASP A 134 2.41 1.56 -15.38
N GLN A 135 1.78 2.74 -15.23
CA GLN A 135 2.40 4.03 -15.55
C GLN A 135 3.69 4.25 -14.77
N LEU A 136 3.69 3.94 -13.47
CA LEU A 136 4.88 4.07 -12.63
C LEU A 136 6.01 3.14 -13.07
N SER A 137 5.69 1.91 -13.46
CA SER A 137 6.68 0.92 -13.93
C SER A 137 7.23 1.22 -15.33
N SER A 138 6.48 1.96 -16.15
CA SER A 138 6.87 2.35 -17.51
C SER A 138 7.51 3.74 -17.58
N SER A 139 7.35 4.56 -16.53
CA SER A 139 7.99 5.86 -16.44
C SER A 139 9.50 5.70 -16.22
N GLU A 140 10.30 6.17 -17.18
CA GLU A 140 11.76 6.21 -17.08
C GLU A 140 12.26 7.29 -16.10
N ASN A 141 11.74 7.36 -14.88
CA ASN A 141 12.34 8.21 -13.83
C ASN A 141 13.51 7.46 -13.17
N ARG A 142 14.53 7.19 -13.99
CA ARG A 142 15.88 6.79 -13.58
C ARG A 142 16.74 8.05 -13.44
N SER A 143 16.49 8.84 -12.39
CA SER A 143 17.37 9.96 -12.01
C SER A 143 17.37 10.14 -10.52
#